data_AF-A0A7C2N8M7-F1
#
_entry.id   AF-A0A7C2N8M7-F1
#
_cell.length_a   1.000
_cell.length_b   1.000
_cell.length_c   1.000
_cell.angle_alpha   90.00
_cell.angle_beta   90.00
_cell.angle_gamma   90.00
#
_symmetry.space_group_name_H-M   'P 1'
#
loop_
_entity.id
_entity.type
_entity.pdbx_description
1 polymer ?
#
loop_
_entity_poly.entity_id
_entity_poly.type
_entity_poly.pdbx_seq_one_letter_code
_entity_poly.pdbx_strand_id
1 'polypeptide(L)' 'REVAEGVPTARAAAALARKNQVEMPITFAVEAILDQRLSPREAVTALMTRSLKEELE' A
#
# COMPACT_ATOMS: atom_id res chain seq x y z
N ARG A 1 -22.58 13.90 4.66
CA ARG A 1 -21.14 13.74 4.96
C ARG A 1 -20.75 12.38 4.41
N GLU A 2 -20.13 12.35 3.24
CA GLU A 2 -19.69 11.10 2.61
C GLU A 2 -18.42 10.61 3.32
N VAL A 3 -18.34 9.32 3.62
CA VAL A 3 -17.21 8.72 4.33
C VAL A 3 -16.32 8.06 3.29
N ALA A 4 -15.02 8.37 3.31
CA ALA A 4 -14.06 7.67 2.47
C ALA A 4 -13.78 6.27 3.04
N GLU A 5 -14.57 5.28 2.63
CA GLU A 5 -14.49 3.88 3.11
C GLU A 5 -13.11 3.24 2.87
N GLY A 6 -12.37 3.72 1.86
CA GLY A 6 -11.03 3.26 1.56
C GLY A 6 -10.01 3.52 2.68
N VAL A 7 -10.22 4.53 3.53
CA VAL A 7 -9.28 4.88 4.61
C VAL A 7 -9.18 3.78 5.68
N PRO A 8 -10.28 3.37 6.34
CA PRO A 8 -10.22 2.25 7.28
C PRO A 8 -9.91 0.92 6.57
N THR A 9 -10.41 0.72 5.35
CA THR A 9 -10.19 -0.52 4.59
C THR A 9 -8.72 -0.75 4.25
N ALA A 10 -8.00 0.27 3.80
CA ALA A 10 -6.58 0.16 3.48
C ALA A 10 -5.74 -0.27 4.69
N ARG A 11 -6.03 0.28 5.88
CA ARG A 11 -5.37 -0.12 7.14
C ARG A 11 -5.68 -1.57 7.53
N ALA A 12 -6.94 -1.97 7.43
CA ALA A 12 -7.36 -3.34 7.72
C ALA A 12 -6.71 -4.36 6.75
N ALA A 13 -6.70 -4.05 5.46
CA ALA A 13 -6.06 -4.87 4.44
C ALA A 13 -4.54 -4.99 4.67
N ALA A 14 -3.85 -3.89 4.95
CA ALA A 14 -2.42 -3.90 5.27
C ALA A 14 -2.10 -4.75 6.52
N ALA A 15 -2.92 -4.63 7.57
CA ALA A 15 -2.77 -5.46 8.77
C ALA A 15 -2.96 -6.96 8.48
N LEU A 16 -3.99 -7.31 7.69
CA LEU A 16 -4.24 -8.70 7.28
C LEU A 16 -3.12 -9.26 6.41
N ALA A 17 -2.59 -8.46 5.48
CA ALA A 17 -1.48 -8.83 4.61
C ALA A 17 -0.22 -9.14 5.44
N ARG A 18 0.13 -8.29 6.42
CA ARG A 18 1.25 -8.55 7.33
C ARG A 18 1.06 -9.83 8.14
N LYS A 19 -0.14 -10.05 8.68
CA LYS A 19 -0.48 -11.26 9.47
C LYS A 19 -0.29 -12.54 8.65
N ASN A 20 -0.66 -12.52 7.38
CA ASN A 20 -0.59 -13.69 6.49
C ASN A 20 0.67 -13.70 5.61
N GLN A 21 1.63 -12.80 5.84
CA GLN A 21 2.87 -12.69 5.06
C GLN A 21 2.62 -12.51 3.54
N VAL A 22 1.54 -11.82 3.17
CA VAL A 22 1.20 -11.52 1.77
C VAL A 22 1.86 -10.22 1.36
N GLU A 23 2.58 -10.25 0.24
CA GLU A 23 3.21 -9.08 -0.36
C GLU A 23 2.13 -8.20 -1.04
N MET A 24 1.91 -6.98 -0.53
CA MET A 24 0.92 -6.04 -1.08
C MET A 24 1.50 -4.61 -1.20
N PRO A 25 2.47 -4.38 -2.11
CA PRO A 25 3.26 -3.15 -2.17
C PRO A 25 2.39 -1.88 -2.32
N ILE A 26 1.34 -1.94 -3.14
CA ILE A 26 0.42 -0.80 -3.35
C ILE A 26 -0.38 -0.51 -2.08
N THR A 27 -0.88 -1.55 -1.40
CA THR A 27 -1.67 -1.38 -0.17
C THR A 27 -0.83 -0.77 0.95
N PHE A 28 0.42 -1.22 1.09
CA PHE A 28 1.36 -0.65 2.06
C PHE A 28 1.74 0.80 1.74
N ALA A 29 1.90 1.15 0.45
CA ALA A 29 2.14 2.52 0.02
C ALA A 29 0.95 3.44 0.34
N VAL A 30 -0.28 2.99 0.07
CA VAL A 30 -1.50 3.74 0.40
C VAL A 30 -1.64 3.94 1.91
N GLU A 31 -1.43 2.89 2.70
CA GLU A 31 -1.44 2.99 4.17
C GLU A 31 -0.38 4.00 4.68
N ALA A 32 0.83 3.98 4.11
CA ALA A 32 1.88 4.93 4.48
C ALA A 32 1.54 6.39 4.14
N ILE A 33 0.86 6.64 3.02
CA ILE A 33 0.35 7.98 2.67
C ILE A 33 -0.73 8.42 3.67
N LEU A 34 -1.69 7.54 3.97
CA LEU A 34 -2.79 7.83 4.91
C LEU A 34 -2.28 8.08 6.33
N ASP A 35 -1.18 7.44 6.73
CA ASP A 35 -0.51 7.62 8.01
C ASP A 35 0.56 8.73 7.97
N GLN A 36 0.67 9.47 6.86
CA GLN A 36 1.62 10.58 6.66
C GLN A 36 3.10 10.19 6.83
N ARG A 37 3.42 8.91 6.65
CA ARG A 37 4.80 8.38 6.64
C ARG A 37 5.51 8.60 5.30
N LEU A 38 4.74 8.75 4.22
CA LEU A 38 5.24 9.05 2.88
C LEU A 38 4.34 10.09 2.22
N SER A 39 4.93 10.99 1.44
CA SER A 39 4.18 11.76 0.45
C SER A 39 3.74 10.86 -0.72
N PRO A 40 2.67 11.21 -1.44
CA PRO A 40 2.25 10.47 -2.63
C PRO A 40 3.36 10.34 -3.68
N ARG A 41 4.21 11.36 -3.83
CA ARG A 41 5.33 11.33 -4.78
C ARG A 41 6.38 10.31 -4.38
N GLU A 42 6.79 10.28 -3.12
CA GLU A 42 7.76 9.31 -2.61
C GLU A 42 7.25 7.88 -2.73
N ALA A 43 5.97 7.66 -2.42
CA ALA A 43 5.32 6.36 -2.54
C ALA A 43 5.33 5.86 -4.00
N VAL A 44 4.97 6.71 -4.96
CA VAL A 44 5.03 6.36 -6.39
C VAL A 44 6.47 6.07 -6.82
N THR A 45 7.44 6.91 -6.46
CA THR A 45 8.85 6.67 -6.78
C THR A 45 9.30 5.33 -6.24
N ALA A 46 9.04 5.02 -4.97
CA ALA A 46 9.43 3.75 -4.36
C ALA A 46 8.79 2.52 -5.03
N LEU A 47 7.52 2.63 -5.47
CA LEU A 47 6.84 1.56 -6.20
C LEU A 47 7.47 1.34 -7.58
N MET A 48 7.78 2.42 -8.30
CA MET A 48 8.33 2.36 -9.66
C MET A 48 9.81 1.94 -9.69
N THR A 49 10.58 2.20 -8.63
CA THR A 49 11.99 1.81 -8.52
C THR A 49 12.17 0.45 -7.85
N ARG A 50 11.08 -0.28 -7.58
CA ARG A 50 11.15 -1.62 -7.00
C ARG A 50 11.81 -2.60 -7.97
N SER A 51 12.51 -3.59 -7.44
CA SER A 51 13.05 -4.69 -8.24
C SER A 51 11.96 -5.31 -9.11
N LEU A 52 12.26 -5.49 -10.39
CA LEU A 52 11.38 -6.18 -11.32
C LEU A 52 11.13 -7.60 -10.80
N LYS A 53 9.86 -8.00 -10.78
CA LYS A 53 9.44 -9.37 -10.54
C LYS A 53 8.97 -9.91 -11.88
N GLU A 54 9.35 -11.14 -12.20
CA GLU A 54 8.80 -11.83 -13.36
C GLU A 54 7.28 -11.91 -13.20
N GLU A 55 6.56 -11.60 -14.28
CA GLU A 55 5.15 -11.96 -14.37
C GLU A 55 5.09 -13.48 -14.56
N LEU A 56 4.27 -14.16 -13.78
CA LEU A 56 4.06 -15.60 -13.93
C LEU A 56 3.54 -15.85 -15.36
N GLU A 57 4.26 -16.64 -16.15
CA GLU A 57 3.69 -17.29 -17.35
C GLU A 57 2.57 -18.26 -16.95
#